data_AF-A0A1A8NCP9-F1
#
_entry.id   AF-A0A1A8NCP9-F1
#
_cell.length_a   1.000
_cell.length_b   1.000
_cell.length_c   1.000
_cell.angle_alpha   90.00
_cell.angle_beta   90.00
_cell.angle_gamma   90.00
#
_symmetry.space_group_name_H-M   'P 1'
#
loop_
_entity.id
_entity.type
_entity.pdbx_description
1 polymer ?
#
loop_
_entity_poly.entity_id
_entity_poly.type
_entity_poly.pdbx_seq_one_letter_code
_entity_poly.pdbx_strand_id
1 'polypeptide(L)'
;MDPLLRNLTALLLFVLPLLNTHLSTHAATISPPPTRRRIIHLAPMGSDDDYEDYEEEIFTKVLSSSMKTPLLHSELCNHDPCKENQEPCNVLKAQTGCLCPGRSEIDKPPHAPRIQALMPVTEGDNTGDIEVRWCAPSSVVSAYRVSVEGREGNLLEFGDSSRLGLVGPLEVGTKVCVQAVNSAGQSSPSEFSCMRYTHSESSDHKLLTWIIVGGVALVLLLVAAVVTICKCRKTMWHSHEELGNLSYSK
;
A
#
# COMPACT_ATOMS: atom_id res chain seq x y z
N MET A 1 10.54 29.48 45.53
CA MET A 1 10.46 28.67 44.30
C MET A 1 11.47 29.25 43.31
N ASP A 2 12.43 28.43 42.88
CA ASP A 2 13.55 28.89 42.06
C ASP A 2 13.06 29.46 40.72
N PRO A 3 13.56 30.63 40.27
CA PRO A 3 13.10 31.27 39.03
C PRO A 3 13.35 30.38 37.80
N LEU A 4 14.32 29.47 37.89
CA LEU A 4 14.62 28.46 36.89
C LEU A 4 13.48 27.44 36.72
N LEU A 5 12.88 27.01 37.82
CA LEU A 5 11.78 26.03 37.83
C LEU A 5 10.52 26.64 37.22
N ARG A 6 10.27 27.93 37.48
CA ARG A 6 9.16 28.70 36.89
C ARG A 6 9.30 28.89 35.38
N ASN A 7 10.52 29.13 34.91
CA ASN A 7 10.78 29.27 33.47
C ASN A 7 10.69 27.92 32.74
N LEU A 8 11.13 26.82 33.36
CA LEU A 8 10.96 25.46 32.82
C LEU A 8 9.49 25.03 32.75
N THR A 9 8.69 25.35 33.78
CA THR A 9 7.24 25.08 33.75
C THR A 9 6.52 25.93 32.71
N ALA A 10 6.91 27.19 32.54
CA ALA A 10 6.38 28.04 31.48
C ALA A 10 6.74 27.48 30.08
N LEU A 11 7.98 27.02 29.88
CA LEU A 11 8.40 26.43 28.60
C LEU A 11 7.63 25.14 28.28
N LEU A 12 7.45 24.25 29.28
CA LEU A 12 6.66 23.03 29.13
C LEU A 12 5.20 23.33 28.77
N LEU A 13 4.58 24.33 29.41
CA LEU A 13 3.20 24.75 29.10
C LEU A 13 3.04 25.36 27.70
N PHE A 14 4.10 25.99 27.16
CA PHE A 14 4.10 26.49 25.78
C PHE A 14 4.33 25.41 24.72
N VAL A 15 5.03 24.33 25.06
CA VAL A 15 5.34 23.23 24.12
C VAL A 15 4.23 22.19 24.06
N LEU A 16 3.52 21.92 25.16
CA LEU A 16 2.39 20.97 25.20
C LEU A 16 1.27 21.21 24.14
N PRO A 17 0.84 22.46 23.85
CA PRO A 17 -0.18 22.69 22.82
C PRO A 17 0.35 22.56 21.38
N LEU A 18 1.66 22.71 21.14
CA LEU A 18 2.24 22.50 19.79
C LEU A 18 2.31 21.02 19.39
N LEU A 19 2.35 20.08 20.34
CA LEU A 19 2.31 18.65 20.04
C LEU A 19 0.90 18.11 19.77
N ASN A 20 -0.15 18.83 20.18
CA ASN A 20 -1.54 18.35 20.09
C ASN A 20 -2.33 18.89 18.88
N THR A 21 -1.73 19.71 18.01
CA THR A 21 -2.45 20.28 16.84
C THR A 21 -2.57 19.35 15.64
N HIS A 22 -2.03 18.12 15.68
CA HIS A 22 -2.06 17.20 14.53
C HIS A 22 -3.12 16.09 14.56
N LEU A 23 -4.06 16.10 15.51
CA LEU A 23 -5.18 15.14 15.53
C LEU A 23 -6.52 15.86 15.39
N SER A 24 -6.94 16.14 14.16
CA SER A 24 -8.35 16.05 13.74
C SER A 24 -8.53 16.44 12.27
N THR A 25 -8.62 15.43 11.41
CA THR A 25 -9.62 15.38 10.32
C THR A 25 -9.63 13.97 9.76
N HIS A 26 -10.43 13.09 10.34
CA HIS A 26 -10.96 11.93 9.62
C HIS A 26 -12.44 12.17 9.39
N ALA A 27 -12.80 12.48 8.15
CA ALA A 27 -14.18 12.42 7.70
C ALA A 27 -14.60 10.94 7.69
N ALA A 28 -15.65 10.60 8.44
CA ALA A 28 -16.25 9.28 8.42
C ALA A 28 -16.91 9.04 7.06
N THR A 29 -16.26 8.27 6.20
CA THR A 29 -16.90 7.71 5.01
C THR A 29 -17.75 6.54 5.47
N ILE A 30 -19.06 6.77 5.58
CA ILE A 30 -20.04 5.73 5.87
C ILE A 30 -20.08 4.79 4.66
N SER A 31 -19.44 3.64 4.77
CA SER A 31 -19.66 2.54 3.83
C SER A 31 -21.10 2.03 3.98
N PRO A 32 -21.88 1.90 2.90
CA PRO A 32 -23.16 1.22 3.00
C PRO A 32 -22.94 -0.27 3.33
N PRO A 33 -23.83 -0.91 4.09
CA PRO A 33 -23.65 -2.28 4.53
C PRO A 33 -23.65 -3.25 3.33
N PRO A 34 -22.85 -4.33 3.36
CA PRO A 34 -22.88 -5.33 2.32
C PRO A 34 -24.26 -6.02 2.35
N THR A 35 -25.10 -5.73 1.35
CA THR A 35 -26.35 -6.46 1.13
C THR A 35 -26.00 -7.90 0.77
N ARG A 36 -26.12 -8.80 1.74
CA ARG A 36 -26.08 -10.25 1.56
C ARG A 36 -27.17 -10.63 0.54
N ARG A 37 -26.79 -10.96 -0.69
CA ARG A 37 -27.71 -11.57 -1.67
C ARG A 37 -28.19 -12.91 -1.07
N ARG A 38 -29.46 -12.96 -0.66
CA ARG A 38 -30.14 -14.20 -0.30
C ARG A 38 -30.53 -14.86 -1.63
N ILE A 39 -29.82 -15.91 -2.01
CA ILE A 39 -30.24 -16.76 -3.13
C ILE A 39 -31.51 -17.48 -2.66
N ILE A 40 -32.66 -17.11 -3.19
CA ILE A 40 -33.91 -17.83 -2.99
C ILE A 40 -33.91 -18.93 -4.06
N HIS A 41 -33.67 -20.17 -3.63
CA HIS A 41 -33.98 -21.33 -4.46
C HIS A 41 -35.50 -21.47 -4.47
N LEU A 42 -36.14 -21.11 -5.58
CA LEU A 42 -37.51 -21.55 -5.82
C LEU A 42 -37.45 -23.03 -6.16
N ALA A 43 -37.86 -23.87 -5.20
CA ALA A 43 -38.34 -25.20 -5.54
C ALA A 43 -39.58 -25.02 -6.44
N PRO A 44 -39.72 -25.78 -7.53
CA PRO A 44 -40.93 -25.73 -8.32
C PRO A 44 -42.08 -26.20 -7.43
N MET A 45 -43.03 -25.30 -7.15
CA MET A 45 -44.30 -25.67 -6.55
C MET A 45 -44.99 -26.61 -7.52
N GLY A 46 -45.35 -27.79 -7.00
CA GLY A 46 -46.26 -28.70 -7.68
C GLY A 46 -47.52 -27.95 -8.06
N SER A 47 -47.82 -28.00 -9.36
CA SER A 47 -49.18 -27.89 -9.85
C SER A 47 -49.58 -29.33 -10.12
N ASP A 48 -50.50 -29.84 -9.30
CA ASP A 48 -51.40 -30.90 -9.73
C ASP A 48 -52.07 -30.41 -11.02
N ASP A 49 -52.05 -31.25 -12.04
CA ASP A 49 -53.18 -31.53 -12.94
C ASP A 49 -52.80 -32.74 -13.81
N ASP A 50 -53.59 -33.80 -13.62
CA ASP A 50 -53.57 -35.12 -14.26
C ASP A 50 -53.27 -35.10 -15.77
N TYR A 51 -52.43 -36.03 -16.25
CA TYR A 51 -52.67 -36.80 -17.48
C TYR A 51 -51.71 -38.02 -17.59
N GLU A 52 -52.28 -39.21 -17.35
CA GLU A 52 -52.08 -40.53 -18.00
C GLU A 52 -50.65 -41.06 -18.25
N ASP A 53 -50.24 -41.95 -17.33
CA ASP A 53 -49.57 -43.25 -17.47
C ASP A 53 -49.07 -43.70 -18.86
N TYR A 54 -47.73 -43.73 -19.01
CA TYR A 54 -47.04 -44.71 -19.84
C TYR A 54 -45.77 -45.18 -19.10
N GLU A 55 -45.91 -46.30 -18.39
CA GLU A 55 -44.81 -47.16 -17.92
C GLU A 55 -43.86 -47.52 -19.08
N GLU A 56 -42.64 -46.96 -19.07
CA GLU A 56 -41.52 -47.54 -19.82
C GLU A 56 -40.32 -47.79 -18.89
N GLU A 57 -39.78 -48.99 -19.06
CA GLU A 57 -39.06 -49.74 -18.06
C GLU A 57 -37.77 -49.10 -17.56
N ILE A 58 -37.66 -49.16 -16.24
CA ILE A 58 -36.50 -48.89 -15.41
C ILE A 58 -35.32 -49.77 -15.88
N PHE A 59 -34.38 -49.20 -16.64
CA PHE A 59 -33.00 -49.71 -16.67
C PHE A 59 -32.17 -48.94 -15.66
N THR A 60 -32.24 -49.38 -14.41
CA THR A 60 -31.34 -48.98 -13.32
C THR A 60 -29.90 -49.36 -13.70
N LYS A 61 -29.25 -48.55 -14.54
CA LYS A 61 -27.79 -48.51 -14.57
C LYS A 61 -27.38 -47.83 -13.27
N VAL A 62 -27.24 -48.67 -12.24
CA VAL A 62 -26.59 -48.37 -10.97
C VAL A 62 -25.38 -47.51 -11.29
N LEU A 63 -25.49 -46.23 -10.95
CA LEU A 63 -24.42 -45.26 -10.97
C LEU A 63 -23.29 -45.88 -10.13
N SER A 64 -22.34 -46.52 -10.81
CA SER A 64 -21.14 -47.04 -10.19
C SER A 64 -20.53 -45.89 -9.41
N SER A 65 -20.54 -46.07 -8.08
CA SER A 65 -19.71 -45.43 -7.09
C SER A 65 -19.26 -44.03 -7.49
N SER A 66 -19.86 -43.02 -6.85
CA SER A 66 -19.24 -41.73 -6.63
C SER A 66 -17.79 -41.97 -6.19
N MET A 67 -16.88 -42.00 -7.17
CA MET A 67 -15.48 -41.73 -6.93
C MET A 67 -15.54 -40.34 -6.34
N LYS A 68 -15.33 -40.26 -5.01
CA LYS A 68 -14.76 -39.08 -4.39
C LYS A 68 -13.57 -38.73 -5.27
N THR A 69 -13.79 -37.83 -6.23
CA THR A 69 -12.70 -37.05 -6.78
C THR A 69 -12.08 -36.48 -5.53
N PRO A 70 -10.79 -36.78 -5.24
CA PRO A 70 -10.14 -36.07 -4.17
C PRO A 70 -10.35 -34.61 -4.55
N LEU A 71 -11.05 -33.86 -3.71
CA LEU A 71 -10.94 -32.42 -3.74
C LEU A 71 -9.49 -32.17 -3.33
N LEU A 72 -8.57 -32.35 -4.29
CA LEU A 72 -7.25 -31.79 -4.21
C LEU A 72 -7.54 -30.33 -4.01
N HIS A 73 -7.22 -29.85 -2.82
CA HIS A 73 -7.21 -28.45 -2.48
C HIS A 73 -6.16 -27.83 -3.40
N SER A 74 -6.56 -27.53 -4.64
CA SER A 74 -5.66 -27.02 -5.67
C SER A 74 -5.53 -25.53 -5.37
N GLU A 75 -4.45 -25.20 -4.67
CA GLU A 75 -4.13 -23.83 -4.31
C GLU A 75 -3.88 -22.99 -5.56
N LEU A 76 -4.14 -21.69 -5.46
CA LEU A 76 -3.82 -20.76 -6.53
C LEU A 76 -2.30 -20.67 -6.71
N CYS A 77 -1.86 -20.54 -7.96
CA CYS A 77 -0.45 -20.32 -8.24
C CYS A 77 0.02 -19.01 -7.60
N ASN A 78 1.21 -19.05 -6.98
CA ASN A 78 1.86 -17.87 -6.43
C ASN A 78 2.44 -16.99 -7.55
N HIS A 79 1.57 -16.31 -8.27
CA HIS A 79 1.88 -15.40 -9.37
C HIS A 79 1.42 -13.99 -9.02
N ASP A 80 2.35 -13.03 -9.02
CA ASP A 80 2.06 -11.65 -8.64
C ASP A 80 1.92 -10.77 -9.90
N PRO A 81 0.73 -10.29 -10.27
CA PRO A 81 0.55 -9.53 -11.51
C PRO A 81 1.39 -8.24 -11.59
N CYS A 82 1.95 -7.75 -10.48
CA CYS A 82 2.73 -6.51 -10.40
C CYS A 82 4.25 -6.73 -10.51
N LYS A 83 4.73 -7.99 -10.50
CA LYS A 83 6.16 -8.32 -10.54
C LYS A 83 6.65 -8.56 -11.97
N GLU A 84 7.77 -7.92 -12.33
CA GLU A 84 8.42 -8.11 -13.63
C GLU A 84 9.26 -9.39 -13.68
N ASN A 85 9.46 -9.94 -14.89
CA ASN A 85 10.35 -11.08 -15.17
C ASN A 85 10.11 -12.33 -14.30
N GLN A 86 8.88 -12.51 -13.81
CA GLN A 86 8.49 -13.72 -13.10
C GLN A 86 8.12 -14.84 -14.08
N GLU A 87 8.15 -16.07 -13.60
CA GLU A 87 7.71 -17.23 -14.38
C GLU A 87 6.21 -17.14 -14.73
N PRO A 88 5.82 -17.33 -16.00
CA PRO A 88 4.43 -17.29 -16.41
C PRO A 88 3.56 -18.32 -15.68
N CYS A 89 2.34 -17.92 -15.30
CA CYS A 89 1.47 -18.77 -14.48
C CYS A 89 1.20 -20.15 -15.12
N ASN A 90 1.07 -20.23 -16.45
CA ASN A 90 0.89 -21.50 -17.17
C ASN A 90 2.05 -22.48 -16.92
N VAL A 91 3.27 -21.99 -16.73
CA VAL A 91 4.44 -22.80 -16.40
C VAL A 91 4.37 -23.24 -14.94
N LEU A 92 4.03 -22.34 -14.01
CA LEU A 92 3.81 -22.69 -12.59
C LEU A 92 2.73 -23.77 -12.41
N LYS A 93 1.62 -23.65 -13.15
CA LYS A 93 0.55 -24.65 -13.19
C LYS A 93 1.06 -26.00 -13.67
N ALA A 94 1.91 -26.03 -14.70
CA ALA A 94 2.47 -27.27 -15.24
C ALA A 94 3.45 -27.93 -14.25
N GLN A 95 4.22 -27.15 -13.50
CA GLN A 95 5.20 -27.66 -12.54
C GLN A 95 4.58 -28.13 -11.21
N THR A 96 3.60 -27.40 -10.69
CA THR A 96 3.09 -27.59 -9.32
C THR A 96 1.64 -28.10 -9.27
N GLY A 97 0.91 -28.07 -10.39
CA GLY A 97 -0.52 -28.42 -10.42
C GLY A 97 -1.43 -27.37 -9.79
N CYS A 98 -0.94 -26.15 -9.52
CA CYS A 98 -1.72 -25.04 -8.99
C CYS A 98 -2.73 -24.46 -10.00
N LEU A 99 -3.71 -23.70 -9.50
CA LEU A 99 -4.70 -23.02 -10.34
C LEU A 99 -4.25 -21.60 -10.71
N CYS A 100 -4.22 -21.32 -12.01
CA CYS A 100 -4.06 -19.95 -12.49
C CYS A 100 -5.41 -19.20 -12.49
N PRO A 101 -5.41 -17.89 -12.17
CA PRO A 101 -6.57 -17.05 -12.39
C PRO A 101 -7.01 -17.10 -13.86
N GLY A 102 -8.33 -17.08 -14.09
CA GLY A 102 -8.90 -16.99 -15.43
C GLY A 102 -8.48 -15.69 -16.11
N ARG A 103 -8.21 -15.75 -17.42
CA ARG A 103 -7.88 -14.61 -18.26
C ARG A 103 -8.95 -14.43 -19.33
N SER A 104 -9.22 -13.19 -19.72
CA SER A 104 -10.04 -12.92 -20.91
C SER A 104 -9.40 -13.54 -22.16
N GLU A 105 -10.23 -13.94 -23.11
CA GLU A 105 -9.80 -14.49 -24.40
C GLU A 105 -9.02 -13.47 -25.24
N ILE A 106 -8.23 -13.97 -26.19
CA ILE A 106 -7.41 -13.16 -27.11
C ILE A 106 -8.28 -12.29 -28.04
N ASP A 107 -9.51 -12.72 -28.33
CA ASP A 107 -10.46 -12.02 -29.21
C ASP A 107 -11.26 -10.93 -28.48
N LYS A 108 -10.96 -10.69 -27.20
CA LYS A 108 -11.56 -9.61 -26.40
C LYS A 108 -10.51 -8.58 -26.04
N PRO A 109 -10.80 -7.27 -26.15
CA PRO A 109 -9.90 -6.22 -25.69
C PRO A 109 -9.49 -6.46 -24.22
N PRO A 110 -8.23 -6.18 -23.85
CA PRO A 110 -7.77 -6.41 -22.49
C PRO A 110 -8.50 -5.53 -21.49
N HIS A 111 -8.61 -6.00 -20.25
CA HIS A 111 -8.96 -5.12 -19.13
C HIS A 111 -7.84 -4.11 -18.89
N ALA A 112 -8.19 -2.96 -18.30
CA ALA A 112 -7.23 -1.91 -18.01
C ALA A 112 -6.19 -2.39 -16.96
N PRO A 113 -4.89 -2.09 -17.15
CA PRO A 113 -3.88 -2.32 -16.13
C PRO A 113 -4.06 -1.34 -14.97
N ARG A 114 -3.46 -1.66 -13.81
CA ARG A 114 -3.51 -0.80 -12.63
C ARG A 114 -2.15 -0.17 -12.36
N ILE A 115 -2.05 1.14 -12.42
CA ILE A 115 -0.85 1.86 -12.00
C ILE A 115 -0.71 1.73 -10.48
N GLN A 116 0.49 1.36 -10.01
CA GLN A 116 0.85 1.30 -8.60
C GLN A 116 1.51 2.59 -8.13
N ALA A 117 2.44 3.12 -8.92
CA ALA A 117 3.27 4.25 -8.52
C ALA A 117 3.81 5.02 -9.72
N LEU A 118 4.02 6.32 -9.52
CA LEU A 118 4.85 7.18 -10.35
C LEU A 118 6.00 7.64 -9.46
N MET A 119 7.20 7.12 -9.70
CA MET A 119 8.35 7.33 -8.83
C MET A 119 9.44 8.09 -9.58
N PRO A 120 10.01 9.16 -9.00
CA PRO A 120 11.18 9.78 -9.58
C PRO A 120 12.39 8.84 -9.45
N VAL A 121 13.20 8.78 -10.50
CA VAL A 121 14.50 8.11 -10.49
C VAL A 121 15.52 9.07 -9.87
N THR A 122 16.13 8.65 -8.77
CA THR A 122 17.05 9.49 -7.97
C THR A 122 18.52 9.23 -8.24
N GLU A 123 18.85 8.13 -8.94
CA GLU A 123 20.23 7.67 -9.11
C GLU A 123 20.45 7.14 -10.54
N GLY A 124 21.67 7.31 -11.07
CA GLY A 124 22.07 6.81 -12.39
C GLY A 124 21.79 7.77 -13.55
N ASP A 125 21.94 7.28 -14.78
CA ASP A 125 21.89 8.12 -15.99
C ASP A 125 20.48 8.68 -16.27
N ASN A 126 19.44 8.01 -15.76
CA ASN A 126 18.04 8.44 -15.90
C ASN A 126 17.56 9.29 -14.71
N THR A 127 18.47 9.91 -13.97
CA THR A 127 18.11 10.77 -12.83
C THR A 127 17.20 11.92 -13.28
N GLY A 128 16.08 12.09 -12.58
CA GLY A 128 15.05 13.09 -12.91
C GLY A 128 13.92 12.57 -13.79
N ASP A 129 14.07 11.37 -14.38
CA ASP A 129 12.98 10.71 -15.08
C ASP A 129 11.96 10.13 -14.09
N ILE A 130 10.73 9.97 -14.56
CA ILE A 130 9.68 9.29 -13.80
C ILE A 130 9.54 7.84 -14.30
N GLU A 131 9.60 6.91 -13.36
CA GLU A 131 9.27 5.51 -13.55
C GLU A 131 7.79 5.27 -13.22
N VAL A 132 7.07 4.67 -14.16
CA VAL A 132 5.69 4.21 -14.00
C VAL A 132 5.73 2.73 -13.65
N ARG A 133 5.09 2.32 -12.55
CA ARG A 133 4.90 0.91 -12.18
C ARG A 133 3.45 0.51 -12.29
N TRP A 134 3.17 -0.67 -12.85
CA TRP A 134 1.80 -1.17 -13.01
C TRP A 134 1.67 -2.68 -12.79
N CYS A 135 0.45 -3.11 -12.51
CA CYS A 135 0.05 -4.51 -12.45
C CYS A 135 -0.66 -4.92 -13.74
N ALA A 136 -0.35 -6.13 -14.21
CA ALA A 136 -1.03 -6.74 -15.34
C ALA A 136 -2.52 -7.01 -15.04
N PRO A 137 -3.40 -6.83 -16.03
CA PRO A 137 -4.79 -7.25 -15.95
C PRO A 137 -4.93 -8.77 -16.08
N SER A 138 -6.09 -9.30 -15.67
CA SER A 138 -6.50 -10.68 -15.95
C SER A 138 -6.97 -10.86 -17.41
N SER A 139 -6.08 -10.57 -18.35
CA SER A 139 -6.32 -10.59 -19.79
C SER A 139 -5.11 -11.11 -20.54
N VAL A 140 -5.31 -11.57 -21.78
CA VAL A 140 -4.18 -11.80 -22.70
C VAL A 140 -3.69 -10.44 -23.21
N VAL A 141 -2.40 -10.17 -23.02
CA VAL A 141 -1.73 -8.90 -23.36
C VAL A 141 -0.51 -9.23 -24.20
N SER A 142 -0.30 -8.51 -25.30
CA SER A 142 0.90 -8.59 -26.14
C SER A 142 1.87 -7.42 -25.89
N ALA A 143 1.37 -6.27 -25.43
CA ALA A 143 2.18 -5.10 -25.12
C ALA A 143 1.43 -4.14 -24.16
N TYR A 144 2.18 -3.24 -23.52
CA TYR A 144 1.65 -2.09 -22.81
C TYR A 144 2.01 -0.79 -23.53
N ARG A 145 1.09 0.17 -23.50
CA ARG A 145 1.25 1.49 -24.08
C ARG A 145 1.10 2.55 -23.01
N VAL A 146 2.11 3.40 -22.87
CA VAL A 146 2.13 4.49 -21.90
C VAL A 146 1.99 5.81 -22.63
N SER A 147 1.07 6.64 -22.14
CA SER A 147 0.76 7.96 -22.67
C SER A 147 0.88 9.01 -21.58
N VAL A 148 1.39 10.18 -21.94
CA VAL A 148 1.61 11.31 -21.04
C VAL A 148 0.79 12.50 -21.55
N GLU A 149 0.02 13.13 -20.66
CA GLU A 149 -0.76 14.34 -20.94
C GLU A 149 0.15 15.44 -21.50
N GLY A 150 -0.26 16.08 -22.60
CA GLY A 150 0.55 17.08 -23.30
C GLY A 150 1.62 16.51 -24.23
N ARG A 151 1.76 15.19 -24.35
CA ARG A 151 2.67 14.51 -25.31
C ARG A 151 1.90 13.58 -26.26
N GLU A 152 0.81 14.09 -26.81
CA GLU A 152 -0.09 13.40 -27.74
C GLU A 152 0.67 13.05 -29.04
N GLY A 153 1.24 11.84 -29.10
CA GLY A 153 2.07 11.37 -30.22
C GLY A 153 3.28 10.55 -29.78
N ASN A 154 3.76 10.75 -28.55
CA ASN A 154 4.88 10.00 -27.98
C ASN A 154 4.37 8.85 -27.11
N LEU A 155 3.80 7.85 -27.76
CA LEU A 155 3.35 6.62 -27.10
C LEU A 155 4.54 5.69 -26.91
N LEU A 156 4.83 5.37 -25.66
CA LEU A 156 5.90 4.46 -25.29
C LEU A 156 5.32 3.05 -25.21
N GLU A 157 5.93 2.10 -25.94
CA GLU A 157 5.48 0.72 -25.99
C GLU A 157 6.44 -0.19 -25.21
N PHE A 158 5.89 -1.06 -24.38
CA PHE A 158 6.61 -1.99 -23.51
C PHE A 158 6.10 -3.42 -23.73
N GLY A 159 6.96 -4.41 -23.48
CA GLY A 159 6.62 -5.82 -23.66
C GLY A 159 5.53 -6.33 -22.72
N ASP A 160 4.93 -7.48 -23.04
CA ASP A 160 3.89 -8.13 -22.23
C ASP A 160 4.34 -8.53 -20.82
N SER A 161 5.64 -8.81 -20.64
CA SER A 161 6.26 -9.11 -19.36
C SER A 161 6.59 -7.86 -18.53
N SER A 162 6.57 -6.66 -19.12
CA SER A 162 6.95 -5.42 -18.46
C SER A 162 5.94 -4.99 -17.40
N ARG A 163 6.45 -4.52 -16.26
CA ARG A 163 5.68 -3.93 -15.15
C ARG A 163 6.18 -2.55 -14.75
N LEU A 164 7.26 -2.10 -15.39
CA LEU A 164 7.82 -0.77 -15.23
C LEU A 164 8.11 -0.13 -16.59
N GLY A 165 8.12 1.20 -16.62
CA GLY A 165 8.47 1.97 -17.80
C GLY A 165 8.92 3.39 -17.46
N LEU A 166 9.97 3.87 -18.12
CA LEU A 166 10.48 5.23 -17.97
C LEU A 166 9.76 6.16 -18.94
N VAL A 167 9.23 7.28 -18.44
CA VAL A 167 8.48 8.27 -19.23
C VAL A 167 9.16 9.63 -19.36
N GLY A 168 10.41 9.73 -18.91
CA GLY A 168 11.15 10.98 -18.85
C GLY A 168 10.71 11.90 -17.70
N PRO A 169 11.20 13.14 -17.65
CA PRO A 169 10.84 14.10 -16.61
C PRO A 169 9.38 14.52 -16.75
N LEU A 170 8.68 14.71 -15.62
CA LEU A 170 7.28 15.16 -15.61
C LEU A 170 7.09 16.34 -14.66
N GLU A 171 6.18 17.24 -15.03
CA GLU A 171 5.71 18.30 -14.13
C GLU A 171 4.66 17.78 -13.15
N VAL A 172 4.59 18.38 -11.96
CA VAL A 172 3.59 18.02 -10.95
C VAL A 172 2.19 18.26 -11.51
N GLY A 173 1.32 17.28 -11.31
CA GLY A 173 -0.02 17.24 -11.84
C GLY A 173 -0.13 16.54 -13.18
N THR A 174 0.94 16.32 -13.94
CA THR A 174 0.88 15.69 -15.27
C THR A 174 0.25 14.29 -15.19
N LYS A 175 -0.80 14.04 -15.98
CA LYS A 175 -1.47 12.73 -16.03
C LYS A 175 -0.71 11.74 -16.92
N VAL A 176 -0.47 10.55 -16.39
CA VAL A 176 0.12 9.41 -17.11
C VAL A 176 -0.90 8.28 -17.14
N CYS A 177 -1.08 7.63 -18.29
CA CYS A 177 -1.98 6.49 -18.45
C CYS A 177 -1.27 5.30 -19.07
N VAL A 178 -1.58 4.10 -18.58
CA VAL A 178 -1.09 2.82 -19.12
C VAL A 178 -2.27 2.06 -19.71
N GLN A 179 -2.10 1.55 -20.92
CA GLN A 179 -3.08 0.74 -21.64
C GLN A 179 -2.49 -0.63 -21.94
N ALA A 180 -3.29 -1.68 -21.80
CA ALA A 180 -2.92 -3.02 -22.24
C ALA A 180 -3.43 -3.25 -23.66
N VAL A 181 -2.62 -3.91 -24.49
CA VAL A 181 -2.90 -4.13 -25.92
C VAL A 181 -2.85 -5.62 -26.23
N ASN A 182 -3.74 -6.09 -27.09
CA ASN A 182 -3.69 -7.39 -27.74
C ASN A 182 -4.22 -7.29 -29.19
N SER A 183 -4.41 -8.42 -29.87
CA SER A 183 -4.90 -8.46 -31.25
C SER A 183 -6.34 -7.96 -31.42
N ALA A 184 -7.17 -8.01 -30.38
CA ALA A 184 -8.53 -7.48 -30.39
C ALA A 184 -8.59 -5.97 -30.15
N GLY A 185 -7.49 -5.35 -29.70
CA GLY A 185 -7.37 -3.90 -29.53
C GLY A 185 -6.72 -3.51 -28.20
N GLN A 186 -7.10 -2.33 -27.71
CA GLN A 186 -6.56 -1.73 -26.49
C GLN A 186 -7.60 -1.64 -25.38
N SER A 187 -7.13 -1.70 -24.14
CA SER A 187 -7.99 -1.53 -22.97
C SER A 187 -8.59 -0.13 -22.91
N SER A 188 -9.86 -0.03 -22.51
CA SER A 188 -10.50 1.26 -22.25
C SER A 188 -9.86 1.94 -21.03
N PRO A 189 -9.66 3.27 -21.04
CA PRO A 189 -9.15 3.99 -19.87
C PRO A 189 -10.06 3.82 -18.65
N SER A 190 -9.46 3.60 -17.49
CA SER A 190 -10.10 3.52 -16.18
C SER A 190 -9.42 4.44 -15.16
N GLU A 191 -10.09 4.71 -14.03
CA GLU A 191 -9.54 5.52 -12.94
C GLU A 191 -8.22 4.99 -12.38
N PHE A 192 -8.01 3.67 -12.41
CA PHE A 192 -6.80 3.03 -11.90
C PHE A 192 -5.71 2.82 -12.97
N SER A 193 -6.04 3.02 -14.24
CA SER A 193 -5.09 2.96 -15.36
C SER A 193 -4.40 4.28 -15.65
N CYS A 194 -4.85 5.36 -15.00
CA CYS A 194 -4.31 6.70 -15.14
C CYS A 194 -3.99 7.28 -13.77
N MET A 195 -2.87 7.96 -13.64
CA MET A 195 -2.48 8.63 -12.39
C MET A 195 -1.82 9.97 -12.70
N ARG A 196 -2.11 10.98 -11.89
CA ARG A 196 -1.41 12.28 -11.95
C ARG A 196 -0.13 12.18 -11.14
N TYR A 197 0.97 12.63 -11.71
CA TYR A 197 2.24 12.71 -11.01
C TYR A 197 2.13 13.70 -9.85
N THR A 198 2.41 13.23 -8.65
CA THR A 198 2.57 14.07 -7.48
C THR A 198 4.05 14.07 -7.12
N HIS A 199 4.60 15.25 -6.81
CA HIS A 199 5.95 15.32 -6.29
C HIS A 199 5.94 14.68 -4.92
N SER A 200 6.40 13.43 -4.86
CA SER A 200 6.61 12.75 -3.60
C SER A 200 7.95 13.22 -3.06
N GLU A 201 7.95 14.19 -2.15
CA GLU A 201 9.11 14.50 -1.31
C GLU A 201 9.35 13.35 -0.32
N SER A 202 9.72 12.21 -0.89
CA SER A 202 10.06 11.00 -0.16
C SER A 202 11.47 11.18 0.42
N SER A 203 11.58 11.87 1.55
CA SER A 203 12.61 11.60 2.58
C SER A 203 12.61 12.55 3.79
N ASP A 204 11.84 13.64 3.80
CA ASP A 204 11.95 14.61 4.90
C ASP A 204 11.39 14.10 6.24
N HIS A 205 10.43 13.17 6.22
CA HIS A 205 9.83 12.69 7.46
C HIS A 205 10.80 11.84 8.29
N LYS A 206 11.75 11.13 7.65
CA LYS A 206 12.78 10.37 8.37
C LYS A 206 13.81 11.29 8.99
N LEU A 207 14.29 12.30 8.27
CA LEU A 207 15.25 13.27 8.80
C LEU A 207 14.64 14.10 9.93
N LEU A 208 13.40 14.54 9.79
CA LEU A 208 12.65 15.21 10.85
C LEU A 208 12.48 14.32 12.08
N THR A 209 12.21 13.02 11.90
CA THR A 209 12.11 12.07 13.03
C THR A 209 13.45 11.93 13.79
N TRP A 210 14.58 11.88 13.09
CA TRP A 210 15.90 11.84 13.73
C TRP A 210 16.24 13.14 14.46
N ILE A 211 15.87 14.29 13.91
CA ILE A 211 16.05 15.61 14.55
C ILE A 211 15.23 15.70 15.84
N ILE A 212 13.99 15.21 15.84
CA ILE A 212 13.13 15.24 17.01
C ILE A 212 13.68 14.34 18.13
N VAL A 213 14.08 13.10 17.81
CA VAL A 213 14.62 12.16 18.82
C VAL A 213 15.98 12.62 19.34
N GLY A 214 16.85 13.10 18.46
CA GLY A 214 18.17 13.63 18.83
C GLY A 214 18.08 14.92 19.66
N GLY A 215 17.18 15.84 19.29
CA GLY A 215 16.96 17.08 20.01
C GLY A 215 16.44 16.87 21.43
N VAL A 216 15.48 15.95 21.61
CA VAL A 216 14.94 15.62 22.94
C VAL A 216 16.02 14.99 23.84
N ALA A 217 16.83 14.08 23.30
CA ALA A 217 17.93 13.47 24.06
C ALA A 217 18.99 14.49 24.51
N LEU A 218 19.35 15.43 23.62
CA LEU A 218 20.30 16.50 23.94
C LEU A 218 19.78 17.44 25.04
N VAL A 219 18.50 17.82 24.98
CA VAL A 219 17.87 18.66 26.01
C VAL A 219 17.86 17.96 27.37
N LEU A 220 17.53 16.67 27.41
CA LEU A 220 17.55 15.89 28.66
C LEU A 220 18.96 15.82 29.27
N LEU A 221 20.00 15.65 28.45
CA LEU A 221 21.39 15.65 28.90
C LEU A 221 21.81 17.00 29.48
N LEU A 222 21.43 18.11 28.84
CA LEU A 222 21.72 19.46 29.34
C LEU A 222 21.04 19.73 30.69
N VAL A 223 19.77 19.32 30.85
CA VAL A 223 19.06 19.44 32.12
C VAL A 223 19.76 18.62 33.21
N ALA A 224 20.16 17.38 32.92
CA ALA A 224 20.89 16.55 33.86
C ALA A 224 22.22 17.19 34.29
N ALA A 225 23.00 17.73 33.35
CA ALA A 225 24.25 18.44 33.63
C ALA A 225 24.04 19.69 34.49
N VAL A 226 22.99 20.48 34.23
CA VAL A 226 22.67 21.65 35.05
C VAL A 226 22.29 21.23 36.47
N VAL A 227 21.49 20.16 36.63
CA VAL A 227 21.11 19.63 37.94
C VAL A 227 22.32 19.11 38.71
N THR A 228 23.24 18.38 38.08
CA THR A 228 24.46 17.90 38.73
C THR A 228 25.36 19.05 39.15
N ILE A 229 25.59 20.04 38.28
CA ILE A 229 26.37 21.24 38.62
C ILE A 229 25.71 22.02 39.77
N CYS A 230 24.39 22.18 39.77
CA CYS A 230 23.67 22.86 40.84
C CYS A 230 23.76 22.10 42.17
N LYS A 231 23.69 20.76 42.15
CA LYS A 231 23.89 19.94 43.36
C LYS A 231 25.33 20.05 43.86
N CYS A 232 26.34 19.95 42.99
CA CYS A 232 27.75 20.10 43.35
C CYS A 232 28.04 21.49 43.94
N ARG A 233 27.44 22.55 43.36
CA ARG A 233 27.54 23.90 43.94
C ARG A 233 26.90 23.93 45.32
N LYS A 234 25.66 23.45 45.50
CA LYS A 234 24.99 23.45 46.81
C LYS A 234 25.78 22.68 47.89
N THR A 235 26.35 21.52 47.56
CA THR A 235 27.19 20.76 48.50
C THR A 235 28.47 21.53 48.85
N MET A 236 29.10 22.18 47.87
CA MET A 236 30.28 23.01 48.09
C MET A 236 29.98 24.23 48.97
N TRP A 237 28.83 24.91 48.76
CA TRP A 237 28.41 26.04 49.60
C TRP A 237 28.16 25.61 51.06
N HIS A 238 27.50 24.47 51.30
CA HIS A 238 27.30 23.95 52.65
C HIS A 238 28.60 23.53 53.36
N SER A 239 29.61 23.03 52.63
CA SER A 239 30.91 22.71 53.21
C SER A 239 31.70 23.96 53.66
N HIS A 240 31.47 25.13 53.05
CA HIS A 240 32.09 26.38 53.48
C HIS A 240 31.41 27.02 54.70
N GLU A 241 30.14 26.71 54.97
CA GLU A 241 29.44 27.15 56.19
C GLU A 241 29.77 26.28 57.41
N GLU A 242 30.12 25.00 57.23
CA GLU A 242 30.50 24.11 58.34
C GLU A 242 31.94 24.35 58.84
N LEU A 243 32.85 24.86 58.01
CA LEU A 243 34.21 25.26 58.40
C LEU A 243 34.31 26.71 58.94
N GLY A 244 33.27 27.53 58.79
CA GLY A 244 33.23 28.90 59.30
C GLY A 244 32.97 29.01 60.81
N ASN A 245 32.46 27.95 61.45
CA ASN A 245 32.03 27.97 62.86
C ASN A 245 33.05 27.42 63.87
N LEU A 246 34.25 27.01 63.44
CA LEU A 246 35.28 26.47 64.35
C LEU A 246 36.41 27.46 64.69
N SER A 247 36.32 28.73 64.28
CA SER A 247 37.40 29.72 64.49
C SER A 247 37.13 30.77 65.59
N TYR A 248 36.08 30.63 66.40
CA TYR A 248 35.84 31.51 67.56
C TYR A 248 35.50 30.68 68.82
N SER A 249 36.53 30.08 69.42
CA SER A 249 36.54 29.71 70.82
C SER A 249 37.96 29.86 71.33
N LYS A 250 38.18 30.88 72.15
CA LYS A 250 39.41 31.17 72.87
C LYS A 250 39.05 31.43 74.32
#